data_AF-A0A2V0QY82-F1
#
_entry.id   AF-A0A2V0QY82-F1
#
_cell.length_a   1.000
_cell.length_b   1.000
_cell.length_c   1.000
_cell.angle_alpha   90.00
_cell.angle_beta   90.00
_cell.angle_gamma   90.00
#
_symmetry.space_group_name_H-M   'P 1'
#
loop_
_entity.id
_entity.type
_entity.pdbx_description
1 polymer ?
#
loop_
_entity_poly.entity_id
_entity_poly.type
_entity_poly.pdbx_seq_one_letter_code
_entity_poly.pdbx_strand_id
1 'polypeptide(L)'
;MKAMLGFYVKTGSKISEIKQASDIAGLKIIVGSGTNQEKILLAWNEANEKACIKPALLQYFDDQAAAQLAIRSGRSDALFGPNSVYAYSAAITGGIKRVGTVTGGWPLQADIAVTTRKDNGLVKPIHTALEGAIAGGQYEQVLQRWGLDVERVDTSLINPPGLPD
;
A
#
# COMPACT_ATOMS: atom_id res chain seq x y z
N MET A 1 -3.31 -1.01 -12.61
CA MET A 1 -3.83 -1.41 -11.28
C MET A 1 -3.76 -0.22 -10.35
N LYS A 2 -4.58 -0.15 -9.31
CA LYS A 2 -4.54 0.94 -8.34
C LYS A 2 -3.31 0.81 -7.47
N ALA A 3 -2.52 1.87 -7.32
CA ALA A 3 -1.45 1.89 -6.34
C ALA A 3 -2.06 1.93 -4.94
N MET A 4 -1.82 0.91 -4.13
CA MET A 4 -2.31 0.83 -2.75
C MET A 4 -1.15 0.65 -1.77
N LEU A 5 -1.27 1.36 -0.67
CA LEU A 5 -0.47 1.23 0.54
C LEU A 5 -1.28 0.47 1.57
N GLY A 6 -0.62 -0.28 2.44
CA GLY A 6 -1.29 -1.11 3.42
C GLY A 6 -0.76 -0.89 4.83
N PHE A 7 -1.68 -0.84 5.79
CA PHE A 7 -1.37 -1.00 7.20
C PHE A 7 -1.42 -2.49 7.56
N TYR A 8 -0.33 -2.98 8.12
CA TYR A 8 -0.21 -4.36 8.56
C TYR A 8 0.19 -4.41 10.03
N VAL A 9 -0.42 -5.32 10.78
CA VAL A 9 -0.13 -5.53 12.20
C VAL A 9 0.19 -7.00 12.45
N LYS A 10 0.82 -7.32 13.58
CA LYS A 10 1.03 -8.71 13.99
C LYS A 10 -0.31 -9.48 14.04
N THR A 11 -0.32 -10.73 13.58
CA THR A 11 -1.47 -11.62 13.77
C THR A 11 -1.80 -11.75 15.25
N GLY A 12 -3.09 -11.61 15.60
CA GLY A 12 -3.56 -11.56 16.99
C GLY A 12 -3.53 -10.16 17.63
N SER A 13 -3.02 -9.13 16.94
CA SER A 13 -3.18 -7.75 17.39
C SER A 13 -4.66 -7.38 17.55
N LYS A 14 -4.94 -6.58 18.58
CA LYS A 14 -6.26 -5.99 18.87
C LYS A 14 -6.64 -4.90 17.86
N ILE A 15 -5.67 -4.35 17.14
CA ILE A 15 -5.94 -3.42 16.04
C ILE A 15 -6.62 -4.23 14.93
N SER A 16 -7.89 -3.93 14.69
CA SER A 16 -8.68 -4.54 13.63
C SER A 16 -8.75 -3.67 12.38
N GLU A 17 -8.61 -2.35 12.53
CA GLU A 17 -8.82 -1.40 11.44
C GLU A 17 -8.01 -0.11 11.62
N ILE A 18 -7.46 0.43 10.52
CA ILE A 18 -6.87 1.77 10.41
C ILE A 18 -7.32 2.38 9.08
N LYS A 19 -8.08 3.49 9.14
CA LYS A 19 -8.65 4.17 7.97
C LYS A 19 -8.34 5.66 7.91
N GLN A 20 -8.10 6.29 9.05
CA GLN A 20 -7.96 7.75 9.14
C GLN A 20 -6.89 8.16 10.17
N ALA A 21 -6.57 9.46 10.17
CA ALA A 21 -5.53 10.04 11.03
C ALA A 21 -5.72 9.72 12.53
N SER A 22 -6.94 9.79 13.06
CA SER A 22 -7.17 9.49 14.48
C SER A 22 -6.86 8.04 14.87
N ASP A 23 -6.92 7.10 13.91
CA ASP A 23 -6.73 5.67 14.18
C ASP A 23 -5.25 5.33 14.45
N ILE A 24 -4.33 6.19 13.99
CA ILE A 24 -2.90 6.01 14.25
C ILE A 24 -2.44 6.64 15.57
N ALA A 25 -3.35 7.25 16.34
CA ALA A 25 -3.00 8.03 17.51
C ALA A 25 -2.18 7.22 18.53
N GLY A 26 -0.95 7.70 18.81
CA GLY A 26 -0.03 7.07 19.75
C GLY A 26 0.55 5.70 19.32
N LEU A 27 0.23 5.20 18.13
CA LEU A 27 0.80 3.95 17.62
C LEU A 27 2.28 4.11 17.26
N LYS A 28 3.05 3.05 17.40
CA LYS A 28 4.42 2.93 16.87
C LYS A 28 4.38 2.30 15.49
N ILE A 29 4.62 3.08 14.45
CA ILE A 29 4.45 2.67 13.06
C ILE A 29 5.80 2.60 12.36
N ILE A 30 6.11 1.44 11.81
CA ILE A 30 7.26 1.24 10.94
C ILE A 30 6.94 1.79 9.56
N VAL A 31 7.80 2.66 9.03
CA VAL A 31 7.67 3.23 7.69
C VAL A 31 9.06 3.50 7.09
N GLY A 32 9.17 3.48 5.76
CA GLY A 32 10.42 3.83 5.07
C GLY A 32 10.64 5.33 5.03
N SER A 33 11.86 5.79 5.32
CA SER A 33 12.24 7.20 5.24
C SER A 33 12.35 7.69 3.79
N GLY A 34 11.97 8.94 3.55
CA GLY A 34 12.00 9.59 2.24
C GLY A 34 10.91 9.10 1.28
N THR A 35 9.88 8.43 1.81
CA THR A 35 8.85 7.78 0.99
C THR A 35 7.53 8.55 1.00
N ASN A 36 6.68 8.32 -0.01
CA ASN A 36 5.32 8.88 -0.03
C ASN A 36 4.49 8.40 1.18
N GLN A 37 4.76 7.19 1.68
CA GLN A 37 4.12 6.61 2.85
C GLN A 37 4.44 7.40 4.12
N GLU A 38 5.70 7.80 4.29
CA GLU A 38 6.10 8.68 5.39
C GLU A 38 5.39 10.03 5.30
N LYS A 39 5.35 10.64 4.11
CA LYS A 39 4.66 11.92 3.90
C LYS A 39 3.19 11.87 4.34
N ILE A 40 2.49 10.78 4.05
CA ILE A 40 1.09 10.57 4.48
C ILE A 40 0.99 10.52 6.02
N LEU A 41 1.85 9.74 6.69
CA LEU A 41 1.82 9.61 8.15
C LEU A 41 2.19 10.92 8.85
N LEU A 42 3.13 11.69 8.29
CA LEU A 42 3.48 13.02 8.79
C LEU A 42 2.28 13.98 8.67
N ALA A 43 1.58 13.98 7.53
CA ALA A 43 0.37 14.79 7.35
C ALA A 43 -0.76 14.37 8.31
N TRP A 44 -0.92 13.06 8.57
CA TRP A 44 -1.89 12.56 9.54
C TRP A 44 -1.51 12.94 10.98
N ASN A 45 -0.22 12.91 11.32
CA ASN A 45 0.27 13.39 12.61
C ASN A 45 0.00 14.88 12.80
N GLU A 46 0.28 15.71 11.78
CA GLU A 46 -0.01 17.15 11.83
C GLU A 46 -1.51 17.42 12.04
N ALA A 47 -2.38 16.66 11.35
CA ALA A 47 -3.83 16.76 11.54
C ALA A 47 -4.26 16.35 12.96
N ASN A 48 -3.66 15.30 13.52
CA ASN A 48 -3.91 14.87 14.89
C ASN A 48 -3.48 15.94 15.90
N GLU A 49 -2.29 16.51 15.75
CA GLU A 49 -1.78 17.56 16.65
C GLU A 49 -2.68 18.80 16.64
N LYS A 50 -3.15 19.24 15.46
CA LYS A 50 -4.14 20.32 15.31
C LYS A 50 -5.47 20.02 16.01
N ALA A 51 -5.82 18.74 16.13
CA ALA A 51 -7.01 18.28 16.84
C ALA A 51 -6.76 17.90 18.32
N CYS A 52 -5.57 18.20 18.87
CA CYS A 52 -5.15 17.79 20.22
C CYS A 52 -5.17 16.26 20.44
N ILE A 53 -5.01 15.48 19.37
CA ILE A 53 -4.87 14.03 19.37
C ILE A 53 -3.38 13.68 19.36
N LYS A 54 -2.97 12.70 20.15
CA LYS A 54 -1.56 12.28 20.24
C LYS A 54 -1.08 11.74 18.87
N PRO A 55 0.04 12.23 18.31
CA PRO A 55 0.58 11.72 17.06
C PRO A 55 1.10 10.27 17.21
N ALA A 56 1.21 9.57 16.08
CA ALA A 56 1.93 8.31 15.99
C ALA A 56 3.45 8.53 16.10
N LEU A 57 4.16 7.54 16.66
CA LEU A 57 5.62 7.49 16.63
C LEU A 57 6.08 6.72 15.39
N LEU A 58 6.76 7.41 14.47
CA LEU A 58 7.33 6.79 13.28
C LEU A 58 8.67 6.12 13.62
N GLN A 59 8.85 4.90 13.15
CA GLN A 59 10.05 4.09 13.36
C GLN A 59 10.66 3.69 12.04
N TYR A 60 11.95 3.92 11.91
CA TYR A 60 12.72 3.65 10.71
C TYR A 60 13.69 2.51 11.00
N PHE A 61 13.84 1.61 10.05
CA PHE A 61 14.73 0.46 10.13
C PHE A 61 15.54 0.38 8.85
N ASP A 62 16.84 0.10 8.99
CA ASP A 62 17.76 0.02 7.85
C ASP A 62 17.60 -1.28 7.06
N ASP A 63 17.00 -2.31 7.67
CA ASP A 63 16.77 -3.60 7.03
C ASP A 63 15.41 -4.22 7.38
N GLN A 64 14.93 -5.07 6.47
CA GLN A 64 13.63 -5.72 6.59
C GLN A 64 13.56 -6.74 7.73
N ALA A 65 14.67 -7.40 8.08
CA ALA A 65 14.67 -8.41 9.14
C ALA A 65 14.46 -7.76 10.52
N ALA A 66 15.07 -6.60 10.76
CA ALA A 66 14.89 -5.82 11.97
C ALA A 66 13.45 -5.30 12.10
N ALA A 67 12.87 -4.75 11.02
CA ALA A 67 11.47 -4.33 10.98
C ALA A 67 10.51 -5.51 11.29
N GLN A 68 10.75 -6.67 10.69
CA GLN A 68 9.97 -7.88 10.92
C GLN A 68 10.11 -8.42 12.35
N LEU A 69 11.30 -8.29 12.96
CA LEU A 69 11.47 -8.64 14.36
C LEU A 69 10.69 -7.68 15.26
N ALA A 70 10.74 -6.37 14.99
CA ALA A 70 10.08 -5.35 15.79
C ALA A 70 8.55 -5.49 15.81
N ILE A 71 7.93 -5.77 14.66
CA ILE A 71 6.47 -6.04 14.60
C ILE A 71 6.11 -7.35 15.30
N ARG A 72 6.90 -8.42 15.11
CA ARG A 72 6.63 -9.74 15.73
C ARG A 72 6.82 -9.72 17.25
N SER A 73 7.77 -8.94 17.75
CA SER A 73 8.02 -8.79 19.18
C SER A 73 7.07 -7.80 19.87
N GLY A 74 6.24 -7.06 19.11
CA GLY A 74 5.39 -6.00 19.65
C GLY A 74 6.15 -4.74 20.07
N ARG A 75 7.39 -4.55 19.59
CA ARG A 75 8.11 -3.28 19.78
C ARG A 75 7.48 -2.17 18.93
N SER A 76 6.93 -2.55 17.79
CA SER A 76 6.11 -1.73 16.90
C SER A 76 4.69 -2.27 16.82
N ASP A 77 3.73 -1.40 16.58
CA ASP A 77 2.30 -1.74 16.55
C ASP A 77 1.82 -2.03 15.11
N ALA A 78 2.35 -1.31 14.12
CA ALA A 78 2.00 -1.48 12.71
C ALA A 78 3.19 -1.25 11.75
N LEU A 79 3.04 -1.76 10.54
CA LEU A 79 3.84 -1.49 9.34
C LEU A 79 2.99 -0.68 8.36
N PHE A 80 3.58 0.32 7.70
CA PHE A 80 2.93 1.06 6.61
C PHE A 80 3.86 1.18 5.40
N GLY A 81 3.37 0.78 4.22
CA GLY A 81 4.22 0.54 3.05
C GLY A 81 3.42 0.04 1.84
N PRO A 82 4.08 -0.35 0.74
CA PRO A 82 3.43 -0.93 -0.43
C PRO A 82 2.57 -2.15 -0.04
N ASN A 83 1.28 -2.14 -0.37
CA ASN A 83 0.37 -3.22 0.03
C ASN A 83 0.82 -4.57 -0.54
N SER A 84 1.27 -4.60 -1.79
CA SER A 84 1.69 -5.84 -2.47
C SER A 84 2.85 -6.57 -1.78
N VAL A 85 3.85 -5.82 -1.28
CA VAL A 85 5.00 -6.38 -0.56
C VAL A 85 4.56 -7.06 0.74
N TYR A 86 3.68 -6.41 1.50
CA TYR A 86 3.20 -6.96 2.77
C TYR A 86 2.12 -8.03 2.59
N ALA A 87 1.31 -7.96 1.54
CA ALA A 87 0.37 -9.02 1.19
C ALA A 87 1.12 -10.31 0.84
N TYR A 88 2.17 -10.20 0.03
CA TYR A 88 3.08 -11.31 -0.26
C TYR A 88 3.72 -11.87 1.02
N SER A 89 4.28 -11.01 1.88
CA SER A 89 4.87 -11.46 3.15
C SER A 89 3.83 -12.13 4.05
N ALA A 90 2.62 -11.58 4.16
CA ALA A 90 1.54 -12.20 4.94
C ALA A 90 1.16 -13.58 4.40
N ALA A 91 1.13 -13.76 3.07
CA ALA A 91 0.79 -15.02 2.43
C ALA A 91 1.88 -16.09 2.58
N ILE A 92 3.16 -15.71 2.48
CA ILE A 92 4.29 -16.65 2.47
C ILE A 92 4.86 -16.91 3.86
N THR A 93 5.07 -15.87 4.66
CA THR A 93 5.69 -16.00 5.99
C THR A 93 4.67 -15.99 7.13
N GLY A 94 3.45 -15.50 6.90
CA GLY A 94 2.45 -15.31 7.94
C GLY A 94 2.87 -14.27 8.98
N GLY A 95 2.21 -14.30 10.14
CA GLY A 95 2.58 -13.49 11.32
C GLY A 95 2.15 -12.02 11.30
N ILE A 96 1.67 -11.53 10.15
CA ILE A 96 1.04 -10.22 10.01
C ILE A 96 -0.32 -10.35 9.28
N LYS A 97 -1.20 -9.37 9.49
CA LYS A 97 -2.48 -9.23 8.80
C LYS A 97 -2.71 -7.77 8.38
N ARG A 98 -3.37 -7.57 7.24
CA ARG A 98 -3.79 -6.24 6.78
C ARG A 98 -4.94 -5.73 7.65
N VAL A 99 -4.88 -4.46 8.05
CA VAL A 99 -5.93 -3.77 8.83
C VAL A 99 -6.35 -2.44 8.20
N GLY A 100 -5.75 -2.05 7.08
CA GLY A 100 -6.10 -0.80 6.43
C GLY A 100 -5.41 -0.68 5.09
N THR A 101 -5.97 0.15 4.22
CA THR A 101 -5.36 0.51 2.95
C THR A 101 -5.52 2.00 2.70
N VAL A 102 -4.49 2.61 2.14
CA VAL A 102 -4.49 4.00 1.71
C VAL A 102 -4.06 4.03 0.25
N THR A 103 -4.63 4.91 -0.56
CA THR A 103 -4.19 5.05 -1.94
C THR A 103 -2.75 5.59 -2.02
N GLY A 104 -1.95 5.08 -2.95
CA GLY A 104 -0.55 5.47 -3.10
C GLY A 104 -0.34 6.93 -3.52
N GLY A 105 -1.36 7.57 -4.08
CA GLY A 105 -1.35 8.98 -4.47
C GLY A 105 -2.01 9.92 -3.47
N TRP A 106 -2.23 9.48 -2.22
CA TRP A 106 -3.07 10.16 -1.25
C TRP A 106 -2.82 11.69 -1.22
N PRO A 107 -3.89 12.51 -1.25
CA PRO A 107 -5.30 12.11 -1.15
C PRO A 107 -5.93 11.58 -2.45
N LEU A 108 -5.22 11.63 -3.58
CA LEU A 108 -5.70 11.21 -4.89
C LEU A 108 -5.38 9.74 -5.20
N GLN A 109 -6.04 9.18 -6.20
CA GLN A 109 -5.71 7.84 -6.68
C GLN A 109 -4.48 7.89 -7.59
N ALA A 110 -3.44 7.11 -7.26
CA ALA A 110 -2.34 6.84 -8.18
C ALA A 110 -2.53 5.49 -8.87
N ASP A 111 -2.15 5.39 -10.14
CA ASP A 111 -2.19 4.14 -10.89
C ASP A 111 -0.78 3.59 -11.12
N ILE A 112 -0.68 2.26 -11.14
CA ILE A 112 0.48 1.52 -11.60
C ILE A 112 0.26 1.11 -13.05
N ALA A 113 1.24 1.42 -13.90
CA ALA A 113 1.22 1.23 -15.33
C ALA A 113 2.43 0.43 -15.84
N VAL A 114 2.26 -0.19 -17.00
CA VAL A 114 3.38 -0.65 -17.84
C VAL A 114 3.76 0.50 -18.75
N THR A 115 5.04 0.84 -18.80
CA THR A 115 5.55 1.93 -19.64
C THR A 115 6.41 1.40 -20.78
N THR A 116 6.30 2.04 -21.94
CA THR A 116 7.16 1.76 -23.10
C THR A 116 7.72 3.05 -23.66
N ARG A 117 8.80 2.95 -24.44
CA ARG A 117 9.29 4.09 -25.22
C ARG A 117 8.16 4.62 -26.10
N LYS A 118 8.03 5.94 -26.16
CA LYS A 118 7.10 6.62 -27.06
C LYS A 118 7.34 6.16 -28.51
N ASP A 119 6.26 6.02 -29.27
CA ASP A 119 6.27 5.74 -30.72
C ASP A 119 6.95 4.41 -31.13
N ASN A 120 7.07 3.44 -30.22
CA ASN A 120 7.65 2.12 -30.52
C ASN A 120 6.62 1.06 -30.98
N GLY A 121 5.35 1.45 -31.13
CA GLY A 121 4.26 0.57 -31.57
C GLY A 121 3.75 -0.43 -30.53
N LEU A 122 4.31 -0.50 -29.31
CA LEU A 122 3.96 -1.53 -28.33
C LEU A 122 2.74 -1.21 -27.46
N VAL A 123 2.33 0.06 -27.37
CA VAL A 123 1.23 0.49 -26.48
C VAL A 123 -0.06 -0.26 -26.77
N LYS A 124 -0.49 -0.35 -28.04
CA LYS A 124 -1.75 -1.01 -28.43
C LYS A 124 -1.69 -2.54 -28.22
N PRO A 125 -0.64 -3.27 -28.65
CA PRO A 125 -0.51 -4.70 -28.36
C PRO A 125 -0.51 -5.02 -26.86
N ILE A 126 0.23 -4.26 -26.05
CA ILE A 126 0.28 -4.47 -24.58
C ILE A 126 -1.09 -4.23 -23.96
N HIS A 127 -1.75 -3.13 -24.31
CA HIS A 127 -3.11 -2.85 -23.85
C HIS A 127 -4.09 -3.98 -24.22
N THR A 128 -4.04 -4.46 -25.46
CA THR A 128 -4.89 -5.58 -25.92
C THR A 128 -4.64 -6.85 -25.12
N ALA A 129 -3.38 -7.17 -24.82
CA ALA A 129 -3.03 -8.33 -24.01
C ALA A 129 -3.54 -8.20 -22.57
N LEU A 130 -3.44 -7.01 -21.97
CA LEU A 130 -3.97 -6.74 -20.63
C LEU A 130 -5.50 -6.83 -20.59
N GLU A 131 -6.21 -6.24 -21.54
CA GLU A 131 -7.67 -6.37 -21.64
C GLU A 131 -8.10 -7.82 -21.82
N GLY A 132 -7.36 -8.60 -22.63
CA GLY A 132 -7.59 -10.04 -22.79
C GLY A 132 -7.43 -10.81 -21.48
N ALA A 133 -6.40 -10.51 -20.69
CA ALA A 133 -6.16 -11.14 -19.39
C ALA A 133 -7.19 -10.72 -18.32
N ILE A 134 -7.72 -9.50 -18.41
CA ILE A 134 -8.81 -9.02 -17.56
C ILE A 134 -10.10 -9.74 -17.92
N ALA A 135 -10.50 -9.71 -19.19
CA ALA A 135 -11.74 -10.34 -19.67
C ALA A 135 -11.73 -11.86 -19.50
N GLY A 136 -10.57 -12.51 -19.63
CA GLY A 136 -10.40 -13.95 -19.44
C GLY A 136 -10.27 -14.39 -17.97
N GLY A 137 -10.28 -13.46 -17.01
CA GLY A 137 -10.22 -13.74 -15.58
C GLY A 137 -8.83 -14.15 -15.05
N GLN A 138 -7.80 -14.26 -15.90
CA GLN A 138 -6.45 -14.56 -15.44
C GLN A 138 -5.91 -13.45 -14.53
N TYR A 139 -6.24 -12.19 -14.83
CA TYR A 139 -5.88 -11.06 -13.99
C TYR A 139 -6.45 -11.22 -12.57
N GLU A 140 -7.74 -11.55 -12.45
CA GLU A 140 -8.40 -11.77 -11.17
C GLU A 140 -7.76 -12.93 -10.41
N GLN A 141 -7.49 -14.06 -11.08
CA GLN A 141 -6.84 -15.21 -10.46
C GLN A 141 -5.47 -14.85 -9.84
N VAL A 142 -4.69 -14.01 -10.53
CA VAL A 142 -3.39 -13.55 -10.03
C VAL A 142 -3.57 -12.64 -8.82
N LEU A 143 -4.52 -11.70 -8.86
CA LEU A 143 -4.77 -10.81 -7.71
C LEU A 143 -5.22 -11.59 -6.47
N GLN A 144 -6.17 -12.51 -6.64
CA GLN A 144 -6.69 -13.33 -5.54
C GLN A 144 -5.59 -14.20 -4.93
N ARG A 145 -4.75 -14.83 -5.77
CA ARG A 145 -3.61 -15.64 -5.29
C ARG A 145 -2.69 -14.86 -4.36
N TRP A 146 -2.54 -13.56 -4.59
CA TRP A 146 -1.63 -12.69 -3.84
C TRP A 146 -2.35 -11.74 -2.86
N GLY A 147 -3.67 -11.83 -2.72
CA GLY A 147 -4.47 -10.97 -1.83
C GLY A 147 -4.50 -9.48 -2.24
N LEU A 148 -4.43 -9.21 -3.54
CA LEU A 148 -4.30 -7.88 -4.15
C LEU A 148 -5.61 -7.35 -4.75
N ASP A 149 -6.77 -7.92 -4.40
CA ASP A 149 -8.06 -7.52 -4.96
C ASP A 149 -8.38 -6.02 -4.77
N VAL A 150 -7.86 -5.42 -3.71
CA VAL A 150 -7.98 -3.97 -3.44
C VAL A 150 -7.27 -3.09 -4.48
N GLU A 151 -6.33 -3.66 -5.23
CA GLU A 151 -5.58 -2.99 -6.32
C GLU A 151 -6.24 -3.17 -7.69
N ARG A 152 -7.34 -3.93 -7.77
CA ARG A 152 -8.01 -4.28 -9.03
C ARG A 152 -8.49 -3.05 -9.80
N VAL A 153 -8.34 -3.11 -11.12
CA VAL A 153 -9.01 -2.23 -12.08
C VAL A 153 -9.89 -3.07 -13.00
N ASP A 154 -11.00 -2.50 -13.45
CA ASP A 154 -11.92 -3.20 -14.36
C ASP A 154 -11.47 -3.14 -15.82
N THR A 155 -10.66 -2.14 -16.18
CA THR A 155 -10.11 -1.97 -17.53
C THR A 155 -8.72 -1.34 -17.47
N SER A 156 -7.90 -1.63 -18.47
CA SER A 156 -6.64 -0.98 -18.80
C SER A 156 -6.91 0.29 -19.59
N LEU A 157 -6.24 1.39 -19.24
CA LEU A 157 -6.32 2.66 -19.97
C LEU A 157 -4.99 2.95 -20.68
N ILE A 158 -5.07 3.53 -21.87
CA ILE A 158 -3.91 4.08 -22.57
C ILE A 158 -3.78 5.55 -22.21
N ASN A 159 -2.65 5.93 -21.62
CA ASN A 159 -2.30 7.31 -21.27
C ASN A 159 -3.44 8.09 -20.57
N PRO A 160 -4.05 7.56 -19.48
CA PRO A 160 -5.01 8.34 -18.70
C PRO A 160 -4.33 9.58 -18.09
N PRO A 161 -5.11 10.61 -17.69
CA PRO A 161 -4.57 11.76 -16.95
C PRO A 161 -3.77 11.30 -15.72
N GLY A 162 -2.59 11.89 -15.52
CA GLY A 162 -1.76 11.64 -14.34
C GLY A 162 -2.24 12.41 -13.10
N LEU A 163 -1.51 12.26 -11.99
CA LEU A 163 -1.70 13.14 -10.84
C LEU A 163 -1.34 14.59 -11.23
N PRO A 164 -2.06 15.59 -10.70
CA PRO A 164 -1.70 16.99 -10.89
C PRO A 164 -0.34 17.30 -10.23
N ASP A 165 0.38 18.25 -10.83
CA ASP A 165 1.64 18.80 -10.28
C ASP A 165 1.43 19.56 -8.97
#